data_AF-A0A194XVW4-F1
#
_entry.id   AF-A0A194XVW4-F1
#
_cell.length_a   1.000
_cell.length_b   1.000
_cell.length_c   1.000
_cell.angle_alpha   90.00
_cell.angle_beta   90.00
_cell.angle_gamma   90.00
#
_symmetry.space_group_name_H-M   'P 1'
#
loop_
_entity.id
_entity.type
_entity.pdbx_description
1 polymer ?
#
loop_
_entity_poly.entity_id
_entity_poly.type
_entity_poly.pdbx_seq_one_letter_code
_entity_poly.pdbx_strand_id
1 'polypeptide(L)'
;SSCDSEGYSKKKPFEAYQDKIIQLCRDLGWGEPSTVERMKGGSYNRIVGLTFKERQPSGFVLRISRTGGEFDEAAEVKDQVSLLQYLSTHLPVAGISAFDSSQNNALSSSYVLQEYWDLILSLPLVLARSPPLWLWCNEDERSDGWTGNMDVAPARELTQEELLIKAHFDQIMAKHDPSYMEDAYYRGPWLRRLARFALFGFGEYGSFDRYDNFIKEWEIHYSSITKFEVENISNNESDEESGEDEE
;
A
#
# COMPACT_ATOMS: atom_id res chain seq x y z
N SER A 1 -16.82 9.41 -48.18
CA SER A 1 -16.36 8.14 -47.59
C SER A 1 -16.51 8.27 -46.10
N SER A 2 -17.58 7.68 -45.55
CA SER A 2 -17.85 7.64 -44.11
C SER A 2 -17.02 6.49 -43.54
N CYS A 3 -16.06 6.79 -42.69
CA CYS A 3 -15.34 5.76 -41.94
C CYS A 3 -16.12 5.52 -40.64
N ASP A 4 -16.92 4.47 -40.64
CA ASP A 4 -17.50 3.89 -39.44
C ASP A 4 -16.37 3.36 -38.54
N SER A 5 -16.22 3.93 -37.35
CA SER A 5 -15.40 3.38 -36.26
C SER A 5 -16.32 2.69 -35.24
N GLU A 6 -16.84 1.54 -35.64
CA GLU A 6 -17.44 0.57 -34.71
C GLU A 6 -16.34 -0.02 -33.82
N GLY A 7 -16.51 0.03 -32.50
CA GLY A 7 -15.66 -0.71 -31.57
C GLY A 7 -15.43 -0.13 -30.17
N TYR A 8 -16.10 0.94 -29.75
CA TYR A 8 -16.11 1.29 -28.32
C TYR A 8 -17.03 0.33 -27.56
N SER A 9 -16.42 -0.68 -26.93
CA SER A 9 -17.07 -1.59 -25.99
C SER A 9 -17.97 -0.81 -25.03
N LYS A 10 -19.29 -0.99 -25.16
CA LYS A 10 -20.30 -0.44 -24.25
C LYS A 10 -20.02 -0.99 -22.85
N LYS A 11 -19.27 -0.26 -22.03
CA LYS A 11 -19.13 -0.55 -20.59
C LYS A 11 -20.54 -0.62 -20.02
N LYS A 12 -20.91 -1.77 -19.44
CA LYS A 12 -22.21 -1.93 -18.78
C LYS A 12 -22.37 -0.85 -17.70
N PRO A 13 -23.55 -0.21 -17.59
CA PRO A 13 -23.86 0.73 -16.52
C PRO A 13 -23.61 0.10 -15.13
N PHE A 14 -23.22 0.91 -14.15
CA PHE A 14 -22.94 0.45 -12.78
C PHE A 14 -24.16 -0.21 -12.14
N GLU A 15 -25.34 0.26 -12.51
CA GLU A 15 -26.66 -0.24 -12.11
C GLU A 15 -26.82 -1.73 -12.44
N ALA A 16 -26.36 -2.16 -13.62
CA ALA A 16 -26.37 -3.58 -14.01
C ALA A 16 -25.35 -4.44 -13.24
N TYR A 17 -24.40 -3.80 -12.56
CA TYR A 17 -23.41 -4.47 -11.71
C TYR A 17 -23.90 -4.59 -10.26
N GLN A 18 -24.79 -3.70 -9.80
CA GLN A 18 -25.36 -3.76 -8.45
C GLN A 18 -26.11 -5.07 -8.21
N ASP A 19 -26.92 -5.53 -9.16
CA ASP A 19 -27.65 -6.80 -9.05
C ASP A 19 -26.71 -8.00 -8.85
N LYS A 20 -25.59 -8.02 -9.58
CA LYS A 20 -24.56 -9.06 -9.42
C LYS A 20 -23.89 -9.01 -8.06
N ILE A 21 -23.65 -7.81 -7.53
CA ILE A 21 -23.05 -7.60 -6.22
C ILE A 21 -24.01 -8.05 -5.11
N ILE A 22 -25.30 -7.73 -5.24
CA ILE A 22 -26.34 -8.20 -4.32
C ILE A 22 -26.42 -9.72 -4.36
N GLN A 23 -26.41 -10.32 -5.56
CA GLN A 23 -26.42 -11.77 -5.71
C GLN A 23 -25.18 -12.41 -5.06
N LEU A 24 -23.98 -11.83 -5.26
CA LEU A 24 -22.76 -12.29 -4.59
C LEU A 24 -22.92 -12.26 -3.05
N CYS A 25 -23.45 -11.17 -2.50
CA CYS A 25 -23.65 -11.06 -1.05
C CYS A 25 -24.61 -12.13 -0.53
N ARG A 26 -25.66 -12.48 -1.29
CA ARG A 26 -26.56 -13.58 -0.96
C ARG A 26 -25.85 -14.94 -1.03
N ASP A 27 -25.05 -15.18 -2.07
CA ASP A 27 -24.30 -16.43 -2.28
C ASP A 27 -23.28 -16.67 -1.15
N LEU A 28 -22.68 -15.59 -0.62
CA LEU A 28 -21.80 -15.63 0.56
C LEU A 28 -22.56 -15.90 1.88
N GLY A 29 -23.90 -15.88 1.88
CA GLY A 29 -24.72 -15.97 3.09
C GLY A 29 -24.77 -14.65 3.87
N TRP A 30 -24.45 -13.52 3.21
CA TRP A 30 -24.37 -12.22 3.85
C TRP A 30 -25.67 -11.42 3.79
N GLY A 31 -26.64 -11.90 3.02
CA GLY A 31 -27.89 -11.20 2.78
C GLY A 31 -27.70 -10.00 1.86
N GLU A 32 -28.61 -9.04 1.93
CA GLU A 32 -28.56 -7.85 1.08
C GLU A 32 -27.86 -6.68 1.79
N PRO A 33 -26.92 -6.01 1.11
CA PRO A 33 -26.34 -4.78 1.63
C PRO A 33 -27.39 -3.66 1.66
N SER A 34 -27.38 -2.86 2.71
CA SER A 34 -28.22 -1.67 2.84
C SER A 34 -27.80 -0.53 1.92
N THR A 35 -26.52 -0.45 1.56
CA THR A 35 -26.00 0.48 0.56
C THR A 35 -24.98 -0.21 -0.34
N VAL A 36 -25.01 0.13 -1.63
CA VAL A 36 -24.03 -0.31 -2.64
C VAL A 36 -23.59 0.93 -3.41
N GLU A 37 -22.41 1.44 -3.09
CA GLU A 37 -21.89 2.69 -3.65
C GLU A 37 -20.65 2.47 -4.49
N ARG A 38 -20.57 3.16 -5.62
CA ARG A 38 -19.36 3.15 -6.44
C ARG A 38 -18.32 4.08 -5.82
N MET A 39 -17.17 3.54 -5.47
CA MET A 39 -16.04 4.34 -5.00
C MET A 39 -15.10 4.68 -6.17
N LYS A 40 -14.34 5.77 -6.03
CA LYS A 40 -13.29 6.11 -7.00
C LYS A 40 -12.23 5.01 -6.96
N GLY A 41 -12.04 4.32 -8.08
CA GLY A 41 -11.05 3.26 -8.24
C GLY A 41 -10.13 3.52 -9.44
N GLY A 42 -8.97 2.87 -9.45
CA GLY A 42 -8.00 2.92 -10.55
C GLY A 42 -8.47 2.25 -11.84
N SER A 43 -7.57 2.08 -12.81
CA SER A 43 -7.87 1.48 -14.12
C SER A 43 -8.11 -0.04 -14.05
N TYR A 44 -7.63 -0.72 -13.00
CA TYR A 44 -7.59 -2.19 -12.91
C TYR A 44 -8.72 -2.76 -12.05
N ASN A 45 -9.16 -2.04 -11.01
CA ASN A 45 -10.21 -2.51 -10.11
C ASN A 45 -11.47 -1.62 -10.17
N ARG A 46 -12.65 -2.25 -10.14
CA ARG A 46 -13.89 -1.60 -9.73
C ARG A 46 -13.94 -1.66 -8.21
N ILE A 47 -14.06 -0.51 -7.57
CA ILE A 47 -14.14 -0.41 -6.11
C ILE A 47 -15.57 -0.06 -5.75
N VAL A 48 -16.15 -0.85 -4.87
CA VAL A 48 -17.53 -0.70 -4.41
C VAL A 48 -17.55 -0.69 -2.88
N GLY A 49 -18.18 0.31 -2.30
CA GLY A 49 -18.51 0.35 -0.88
C GLY A 49 -19.80 -0.40 -0.61
N LEU A 50 -19.81 -1.22 0.43
CA LEU A 50 -20.96 -1.99 0.90
C LEU A 50 -21.20 -1.68 2.37
N THR A 51 -22.45 -1.42 2.74
CA THR A 51 -22.83 -1.29 4.16
C THR A 51 -23.94 -2.27 4.50
N PHE A 52 -23.80 -2.99 5.60
CA PHE A 52 -24.78 -3.91 6.17
C PHE A 52 -25.23 -3.40 7.54
N LYS A 53 -26.54 -3.39 7.80
CA LYS A 53 -27.10 -2.93 9.09
C LYS A 53 -26.87 -3.93 10.23
N GLU A 54 -26.82 -5.22 9.90
CA GLU A 54 -26.85 -6.32 10.86
C GLU A 54 -25.48 -6.99 11.04
N ARG A 55 -24.42 -6.47 10.40
CA ARG A 55 -23.05 -7.00 10.49
C ARG A 55 -22.14 -6.03 11.23
N GLN A 56 -21.13 -6.59 11.92
CA GLN A 56 -20.00 -5.86 12.48
C GLN A 56 -18.69 -6.46 11.92
N PRO A 57 -17.82 -5.65 11.30
CA PRO A 57 -18.05 -4.24 10.96
C PRO A 57 -19.23 -4.07 9.99
N SER A 58 -19.84 -2.89 9.98
CA SER A 58 -20.99 -2.61 9.12
C SER A 58 -20.57 -2.27 7.69
N GLY A 59 -19.38 -1.71 7.50
CA GLY A 59 -18.86 -1.31 6.20
C GLY A 59 -17.85 -2.31 5.62
N PHE A 60 -17.88 -2.49 4.30
CA PHE A 60 -16.92 -3.29 3.54
C PHE A 60 -16.55 -2.60 2.21
N VAL A 61 -15.34 -2.88 1.72
CA VAL A 61 -14.90 -2.53 0.36
C VAL A 61 -14.81 -3.80 -0.46
N LEU A 62 -15.53 -3.84 -1.57
CA LEU A 62 -15.45 -4.87 -2.59
C LEU A 62 -14.58 -4.39 -3.75
N ARG A 63 -13.51 -5.13 -4.02
CA ARG A 63 -12.56 -4.89 -5.12
C ARG A 63 -12.77 -5.96 -6.17
N ILE A 64 -13.08 -5.54 -7.40
CA ILE A 64 -13.43 -6.45 -8.50
C ILE A 64 -12.50 -6.17 -9.66
N SER A 65 -11.81 -7.20 -10.15
CA SER A 65 -10.94 -7.05 -11.32
C SER A 65 -11.75 -6.62 -12.56
N ARG A 66 -11.15 -5.73 -13.38
CA ARG A 66 -11.76 -5.21 -14.62
C ARG A 66 -11.41 -6.02 -15.85
N THR A 67 -10.28 -6.70 -15.83
CA THR A 67 -9.76 -7.50 -16.94
C THR A 67 -10.22 -8.94 -16.74
N GLY A 68 -10.98 -9.47 -17.70
CA GLY A 68 -11.46 -10.84 -17.65
C GLY A 68 -10.36 -11.78 -18.12
N GLY A 69 -9.45 -12.19 -17.24
CA GLY A 69 -8.62 -13.38 -17.44
C GLY A 69 -7.53 -13.32 -18.51
N GLU A 70 -7.07 -12.13 -18.93
CA GLU A 70 -5.96 -12.01 -19.89
C GLU A 70 -4.56 -12.10 -19.23
N PHE A 71 -4.50 -12.04 -17.89
CA PHE A 71 -3.28 -12.16 -17.09
C PHE A 71 -3.52 -13.08 -15.88
N ASP A 72 -2.45 -13.54 -15.22
CA ASP A 72 -2.47 -14.44 -14.04
C ASP A 72 -3.05 -13.76 -12.77
N GLU A 73 -4.22 -13.15 -12.89
CA GLU A 73 -4.92 -12.41 -11.84
C GLU A 73 -5.35 -13.31 -10.68
N ALA A 74 -5.46 -14.62 -10.93
CA ALA A 74 -5.71 -15.59 -9.88
C ALA A 74 -4.52 -15.67 -8.90
N ALA A 75 -3.29 -15.50 -9.38
CA ALA A 75 -2.12 -15.32 -8.54
C ALA A 75 -2.17 -13.96 -7.81
N GLU A 76 -2.52 -12.87 -8.50
CA GLU A 76 -2.57 -11.53 -7.88
C GLU A 76 -3.56 -11.43 -6.71
N VAL A 77 -4.76 -12.00 -6.84
CA VAL A 77 -5.76 -12.01 -5.75
C VAL A 77 -5.25 -12.81 -4.55
N LYS A 78 -4.59 -13.94 -4.80
CA LYS A 78 -4.02 -14.77 -3.73
C LYS A 78 -2.86 -14.06 -3.05
N ASP A 79 -1.96 -13.45 -3.81
CA ASP A 79 -0.82 -12.69 -3.28
C ASP A 79 -1.29 -11.52 -2.44
N GLN A 80 -2.29 -10.76 -2.92
CA GLN A 80 -2.89 -9.67 -2.16
C GLN A 80 -3.48 -10.16 -0.83
N VAL A 81 -4.23 -11.27 -0.84
CA VAL A 81 -4.83 -11.85 0.37
C VAL A 81 -3.76 -12.36 1.32
N SER A 82 -2.78 -13.11 0.84
CA SER A 82 -1.68 -13.64 1.65
C SER A 82 -0.90 -12.53 2.33
N LEU A 83 -0.61 -11.45 1.60
CA LEU A 83 0.13 -10.32 2.14
C LEU A 83 -0.68 -9.53 3.16
N LEU A 84 -1.98 -9.28 2.93
CA LEU A 84 -2.83 -8.60 3.90
C LEU A 84 -3.05 -9.43 5.17
N GLN A 85 -3.22 -10.76 5.02
CA GLN A 85 -3.28 -11.68 6.16
C GLN A 85 -1.98 -11.66 6.96
N TYR A 86 -0.82 -11.69 6.28
CA TYR A 86 0.47 -11.57 6.95
C TYR A 86 0.64 -10.22 7.65
N LEU A 87 0.30 -9.10 7.00
CA LEU A 87 0.41 -7.79 7.64
C LEU A 87 -0.52 -7.65 8.85
N SER A 88 -1.68 -8.32 8.86
CA SER A 88 -2.61 -8.27 9.99
C SER A 88 -2.04 -8.83 11.30
N THR A 89 -1.00 -9.66 11.25
CA THR A 89 -0.32 -10.14 12.47
C THR A 89 0.60 -9.10 13.10
N HIS A 90 0.94 -8.04 12.36
CA HIS A 90 1.91 -7.03 12.77
C HIS A 90 1.35 -5.60 12.79
N LEU A 91 0.29 -5.35 12.01
CA LEU A 91 -0.29 -4.03 11.79
C LEU A 91 -1.82 -4.12 11.82
N PRO A 92 -2.52 -3.11 12.38
CA PRO A 92 -3.97 -2.97 12.19
C PRO A 92 -4.25 -2.61 10.73
N VAL A 93 -4.47 -3.63 9.89
CA VAL A 93 -4.81 -3.52 8.47
C VAL A 93 -6.20 -4.07 8.21
N ALA A 94 -6.69 -3.84 6.99
CA ALA A 94 -8.00 -4.27 6.63
C ALA A 94 -8.19 -5.79 6.67
N GLY A 95 -9.13 -6.25 7.51
CA GLY A 95 -9.52 -7.66 7.56
C GLY A 95 -10.07 -8.13 6.22
N ILE A 96 -9.60 -9.30 5.76
CA ILE A 96 -10.16 -9.97 4.59
C ILE A 96 -11.37 -10.77 5.02
N SER A 97 -12.53 -10.43 4.49
CA SER A 97 -13.78 -11.11 4.80
C SER A 97 -14.10 -12.25 3.83
N ALA A 98 -13.85 -12.03 2.55
CA ALA A 98 -14.03 -13.04 1.51
C ALA A 98 -13.17 -12.69 0.30
N PHE A 99 -12.81 -13.69 -0.50
CA PHE A 99 -12.18 -13.47 -1.79
C PHE A 99 -12.51 -14.64 -2.71
N ASP A 100 -12.47 -14.40 -4.01
CA ASP A 100 -12.53 -15.44 -5.03
C ASP A 100 -11.56 -15.07 -6.15
N SER A 101 -10.57 -15.92 -6.36
CA SER A 101 -9.61 -15.78 -7.46
C SER A 101 -10.14 -16.29 -8.81
N SER A 102 -11.28 -17.01 -8.79
CA SER A 102 -11.92 -17.56 -9.97
C SER A 102 -12.95 -16.59 -10.57
N GLN A 103 -13.48 -16.94 -11.74
CA GLN A 103 -14.62 -16.24 -12.36
C GLN A 103 -15.94 -16.99 -12.15
N ASN A 104 -15.95 -18.06 -11.34
CA ASN A 104 -17.13 -18.89 -11.10
C ASN A 104 -17.97 -18.34 -9.94
N ASN A 105 -18.38 -17.08 -10.07
CA ASN A 105 -19.19 -16.37 -9.08
C ASN A 105 -20.17 -15.41 -9.78
N ALA A 106 -21.08 -14.81 -9.02
CA ALA A 106 -22.11 -13.90 -9.53
C ALA A 106 -21.54 -12.68 -10.28
N LEU A 107 -20.33 -12.23 -9.95
CA LEU A 107 -19.66 -11.12 -10.64
C LEU A 107 -19.10 -11.56 -12.00
N SER A 108 -18.83 -12.86 -12.17
CA SER A 108 -18.05 -13.42 -13.28
C SER A 108 -16.67 -12.79 -13.38
N SER A 109 -16.08 -12.44 -12.22
CA SER A 109 -14.78 -11.79 -12.09
C SER A 109 -14.16 -12.14 -10.74
N SER A 110 -12.84 -12.07 -10.65
CA SER A 110 -12.14 -12.22 -9.39
C SER A 110 -12.43 -11.02 -8.47
N TYR A 111 -12.43 -11.26 -7.16
CA TYR A 111 -12.69 -10.21 -6.18
C TYR A 111 -12.00 -10.44 -4.84
N VAL A 112 -11.79 -9.33 -4.13
CA VAL A 112 -11.44 -9.29 -2.70
C VAL A 112 -12.46 -8.43 -1.99
N LEU A 113 -13.10 -8.99 -0.96
CA LEU A 113 -13.97 -8.29 -0.03
C LEU A 113 -13.21 -8.08 1.27
N GLN A 114 -12.98 -6.83 1.60
CA GLN A 114 -12.26 -6.40 2.80
C GLN A 114 -13.19 -5.55 3.66
N GLU A 115 -12.98 -5.55 4.96
CA GLU A 115 -13.65 -4.63 5.87
C GLU A 115 -13.37 -3.17 5.46
N TYR A 116 -14.33 -2.27 5.70
CA TYR A 116 -14.17 -0.85 5.39
C TYR A 116 -13.42 -0.18 6.55
N TRP A 117 -12.15 0.10 6.32
CA TRP A 117 -11.33 0.88 7.24
C TRP A 117 -11.46 2.32 6.80
N ASP A 118 -12.22 3.11 7.57
CA ASP A 118 -12.25 4.55 7.38
C ASP A 118 -10.80 5.05 7.46
N LEU A 119 -10.28 5.51 6.31
CA LEU A 119 -8.87 5.84 6.04
C LEU A 119 -8.29 6.93 6.95
N ILE A 120 -9.06 7.43 7.91
CA ILE A 120 -8.75 8.61 8.75
C ILE A 120 -8.64 8.25 10.24
N LEU A 121 -9.18 7.12 10.72
CA LEU A 121 -9.28 6.88 12.17
C LEU A 121 -8.39 5.77 12.77
N SER A 122 -7.64 5.01 11.97
CA SER A 122 -6.71 4.02 12.56
C SER A 122 -5.67 3.47 11.58
N LEU A 123 -5.17 4.28 10.65
CA LEU A 123 -3.91 3.87 10.00
C LEU A 123 -2.88 3.66 11.12
N PRO A 124 -2.15 2.53 11.13
CA PRO A 124 -0.97 2.38 11.98
C PRO A 124 -0.17 3.69 11.89
N LEU A 125 0.28 4.25 13.00
CA LEU A 125 0.90 5.59 13.02
C LEU A 125 1.99 5.72 11.95
N VAL A 126 2.74 4.65 11.72
CA VAL A 126 3.74 4.55 10.65
C VAL A 126 3.20 4.72 9.23
N LEU A 127 1.96 4.31 8.95
CA LEU A 127 1.30 4.53 7.67
C LEU A 127 0.72 5.95 7.53
N ALA A 128 0.33 6.58 8.62
CA ALA A 128 -0.20 7.94 8.63
C ALA A 128 0.89 9.03 8.69
N ARG A 129 2.06 8.73 9.25
CA ARG A 129 3.16 9.68 9.50
C ARG A 129 4.09 9.82 8.30
N SER A 130 3.55 10.25 7.16
CA SER A 130 4.41 10.81 6.12
C SER A 130 4.88 12.21 6.57
N PRO A 131 6.18 12.55 6.48
CA PRO A 131 6.62 13.92 6.68
C PRO A 131 5.86 14.88 5.76
N PRO A 132 5.40 16.05 6.25
CA PRO A 132 4.67 17.03 5.44
C PRO A 132 5.64 17.80 4.53
N LEU A 133 6.24 17.10 3.57
CA LEU A 133 7.33 17.61 2.72
C LEU A 133 7.00 18.91 1.99
N TRP A 134 5.73 19.13 1.64
CA TRP A 134 5.24 20.38 1.05
C TRP A 134 5.58 21.62 1.88
N LEU A 135 5.84 21.48 3.18
CA LEU A 135 6.20 22.57 4.07
C LEU A 135 7.61 23.14 3.79
N TRP A 136 8.52 22.33 3.23
CA TRP A 136 9.91 22.71 2.98
C TRP A 136 10.45 22.23 1.62
N CYS A 137 9.60 21.72 0.74
CA CYS A 137 10.00 21.33 -0.61
C CYS A 137 8.79 21.44 -1.53
N ASN A 138 8.90 22.24 -2.59
CA ASN A 138 7.84 22.35 -3.58
C ASN A 138 7.71 21.03 -4.36
N GLU A 139 6.49 20.51 -4.45
CA GLU A 139 6.19 19.25 -5.13
C GLU A 139 6.57 19.29 -6.62
N ASP A 140 6.41 20.45 -7.26
CA ASP A 140 6.73 20.68 -8.67
C ASP A 140 8.25 20.66 -8.95
N GLU A 141 9.09 20.77 -7.92
CA GLU A 141 10.55 20.88 -8.05
C GLU A 141 11.29 19.57 -7.73
N ARG A 142 10.57 18.46 -7.51
CA ARG A 142 11.18 17.20 -7.02
C ARG A 142 11.92 16.44 -8.11
N SER A 143 11.29 16.26 -9.28
CA SER A 143 11.88 15.78 -10.53
C SER A 143 10.80 15.67 -11.62
N ASP A 144 11.20 15.75 -12.89
CA ASP A 144 10.32 15.56 -14.05
C ASP A 144 9.65 14.16 -14.11
N GLY A 145 10.19 13.19 -13.36
CA GLY A 145 9.68 11.81 -13.28
C GLY A 145 8.96 11.46 -11.98
N TRP A 146 8.63 12.44 -11.12
CA TRP A 146 8.05 12.16 -9.81
C TRP A 146 6.62 11.62 -9.93
N THR A 147 6.39 10.42 -9.41
CA THR A 147 5.10 9.72 -9.52
C THR A 147 4.15 9.99 -8.34
N GLY A 148 4.33 11.11 -7.61
CA GLY A 148 3.53 11.42 -6.42
C GLY A 148 3.85 10.59 -5.18
N ASN A 149 4.99 9.89 -5.14
CA ASN A 149 5.41 9.14 -3.95
C ASN A 149 6.13 10.08 -2.97
N MET A 150 5.46 10.37 -1.84
CA MET A 150 5.99 11.28 -0.82
C MET A 150 7.21 10.72 -0.08
N ASP A 151 7.37 9.39 -0.05
CA ASP A 151 8.50 8.73 0.62
C ASP A 151 9.83 8.81 -0.16
N VAL A 152 9.81 9.33 -1.39
CA VAL A 152 11.01 9.49 -2.22
C VAL A 152 11.56 10.91 -2.06
N ALA A 153 12.82 11.03 -1.67
CA ALA A 153 13.50 12.33 -1.57
C ALA A 153 13.52 13.06 -2.93
N PRO A 154 13.52 14.40 -2.97
CA PRO A 154 13.75 15.13 -4.21
C PRO A 154 15.10 14.74 -4.84
N ALA A 155 15.19 14.82 -6.17
CA ALA A 155 16.43 14.51 -6.88
C ALA A 155 17.54 15.54 -6.63
N ARG A 156 17.16 16.75 -6.20
CA ARG A 156 18.07 17.81 -5.79
C ARG A 156 18.28 17.81 -4.28
N GLU A 157 19.41 18.37 -3.85
CA GLU A 157 19.63 18.70 -2.45
C GLU A 157 18.64 19.78 -1.98
N LEU A 158 18.26 19.72 -0.71
CA LEU A 158 17.47 20.76 -0.07
C LEU A 158 18.34 22.00 0.15
N THR A 159 17.76 23.17 -0.06
CA THR A 159 18.44 24.44 0.23
C THR A 159 18.61 24.62 1.74
N GLN A 160 19.48 25.56 2.13
CA GLN A 160 19.72 25.85 3.55
C GLN A 160 18.45 26.27 4.30
N GLU A 161 17.56 27.02 3.65
CA GLU A 161 16.29 27.45 4.25
C GLU A 161 15.34 26.27 4.45
N GLU A 162 15.20 25.42 3.43
CA GLU A 162 14.39 24.19 3.48
C GLU A 162 14.88 23.24 4.59
N LEU A 163 16.20 23.10 4.73
CA LEU A 163 16.82 22.31 5.81
C LEU A 163 16.50 22.88 7.20
N LEU A 164 16.49 24.20 7.36
CA LEU A 164 16.14 24.84 8.64
C LEU A 164 14.66 24.62 9.01
N ILE A 165 13.75 24.75 8.05
CA ILE A 165 12.31 24.50 8.25
C ILE A 165 12.09 23.03 8.64
N LYS A 166 12.69 22.11 7.88
CA LYS A 166 12.65 20.67 8.17
C LYS A 166 13.16 20.37 9.58
N ALA A 167 14.35 20.87 9.92
CA ALA A 167 14.97 20.62 11.22
C ALA A 167 14.11 21.15 12.38
N HIS A 168 13.53 22.34 12.23
CA HIS A 168 12.65 22.91 13.24
C HIS A 168 11.39 22.07 13.44
N PHE A 169 10.75 21.66 12.35
CA PHE A 169 9.57 20.79 12.39
C PHE A 169 9.89 19.44 13.06
N ASP A 170 10.97 18.78 12.64
CA ASP A 170 11.40 17.49 13.17
C ASP A 170 11.69 17.57 14.67
N GLN A 171 12.32 18.65 15.13
CA GLN A 171 12.60 18.87 16.55
C GLN A 171 11.31 18.96 17.37
N ILE A 172 10.28 19.67 16.88
CA ILE A 172 8.99 19.79 17.56
C ILE A 172 8.30 18.43 17.62
N MET A 173 8.29 17.69 16.52
CA MET A 173 7.62 16.40 16.43
C MET A 173 8.31 15.33 17.29
N ALA A 174 9.64 15.23 17.23
CA ALA A 174 10.41 14.31 18.06
C ALA A 174 10.24 14.58 19.56
N LYS A 175 10.06 15.87 19.95
CA LYS A 175 9.78 16.24 21.34
C LYS A 175 8.38 15.82 21.80
N HIS A 176 7.39 15.89 20.92
CA HIS A 176 6.01 15.52 21.25
C HIS A 176 5.76 14.02 21.16
N ASP A 177 6.44 13.32 20.25
CA ASP A 177 6.31 11.88 20.08
C ASP A 177 7.66 11.22 19.77
N PRO A 178 8.20 10.39 20.68
CA PRO A 178 9.48 9.71 20.48
C PRO A 178 9.50 8.75 19.29
N SER A 179 8.36 8.21 18.88
CA SER A 179 8.24 7.27 17.77
C SER A 179 8.11 7.96 16.41
N TYR A 180 7.93 9.29 16.38
CA TYR A 180 7.73 10.02 15.13
C TYR A 180 8.89 9.84 14.15
N MET A 181 10.14 9.92 14.62
CA MET A 181 11.29 9.85 13.72
C MET A 181 11.42 8.46 13.07
N GLU A 182 11.18 7.40 13.84
CA GLU A 182 11.10 6.02 13.34
C GLU A 182 10.02 5.86 12.29
N ASP A 183 8.83 6.35 12.60
CA ASP A 183 7.67 6.23 11.76
C ASP A 183 7.73 7.14 10.53
N ALA A 184 8.39 8.28 10.58
CA ALA A 184 8.41 9.27 9.50
C ALA A 184 9.57 9.05 8.53
N TYR A 185 10.77 8.72 9.04
CA TYR A 185 12.01 8.77 8.27
C TYR A 185 12.79 7.45 8.21
N TYR A 186 12.78 6.64 9.27
CA TYR A 186 13.59 5.41 9.33
C TYR A 186 12.86 4.21 8.75
N ARG A 187 12.23 3.38 9.59
CA ARG A 187 11.44 2.22 9.14
C ARG A 187 10.18 2.61 8.35
N GLY A 188 9.69 3.82 8.57
CA GLY A 188 8.42 4.32 8.04
C GLY A 188 8.26 4.28 6.53
N PRO A 189 9.16 4.92 5.75
CA PRO A 189 9.13 4.91 4.30
C PRO A 189 9.06 3.49 3.71
N TRP A 190 9.78 2.53 4.29
CA TRP A 190 9.74 1.13 3.84
C TRP A 190 8.38 0.50 4.05
N LEU A 191 7.82 0.65 5.25
CA LEU A 191 6.50 0.10 5.60
C LEU A 191 5.38 0.75 4.79
N ARG A 192 5.43 2.06 4.54
CA ARG A 192 4.46 2.76 3.70
C ARG A 192 4.53 2.33 2.24
N ARG A 193 5.72 2.17 1.67
CA ARG A 193 5.89 1.68 0.30
C ARG A 193 5.40 0.25 0.14
N LEU A 194 5.73 -0.63 1.08
CA LEU A 194 5.23 -2.00 1.10
C LEU A 194 3.71 -2.04 1.25
N ALA A 195 3.16 -1.27 2.19
CA ALA A 195 1.71 -1.16 2.38
C ALA A 195 1.02 -0.57 1.14
N ARG A 196 1.67 0.31 0.37
CA ARG A 196 1.12 0.79 -0.90
C ARG A 196 0.93 -0.36 -1.90
N PHE A 197 1.91 -1.25 -2.06
CA PHE A 197 1.73 -2.43 -2.91
C PHE A 197 0.64 -3.35 -2.38
N ALA A 198 0.55 -3.55 -1.06
CA ALA A 198 -0.52 -4.30 -0.42
C ALA A 198 -1.92 -3.73 -0.71
N LEU A 199 -2.02 -2.41 -0.56
CA LEU A 199 -3.29 -1.70 -0.64
C LEU A 199 -3.69 -1.40 -2.07
N PHE A 200 -2.80 -1.27 -3.04
CA PHE A 200 -3.19 -0.85 -4.40
C PHE A 200 -2.80 -1.87 -5.48
N GLY A 201 -2.05 -2.91 -5.12
CA GLY A 201 -1.50 -3.87 -6.06
C GLY A 201 -0.57 -3.21 -7.08
N PHE A 202 -0.41 -3.85 -8.24
CA PHE A 202 0.37 -3.33 -9.36
C PHE A 202 -0.47 -2.55 -10.38
N GLY A 203 -1.67 -2.14 -9.95
CA GLY A 203 -2.68 -1.50 -10.80
C GLY A 203 -2.56 0.02 -10.95
N GLU A 204 -1.39 0.62 -10.75
CA GLU A 204 -1.20 2.06 -11.00
C GLU A 204 -0.11 2.24 -12.05
N TYR A 205 -0.22 3.30 -12.85
CA TYR A 205 0.84 3.66 -13.78
C TYR A 205 2.17 3.82 -13.01
N GLY A 206 3.22 3.15 -13.49
CA GLY A 206 4.54 3.10 -12.83
C GLY A 206 4.62 2.18 -11.60
N SER A 207 3.66 1.28 -11.37
CA SER A 207 3.74 0.36 -10.20
C SER A 207 4.90 -0.63 -10.28
N PHE A 208 5.21 -1.15 -11.48
CA PHE A 208 6.38 -2.00 -11.68
C PHE A 208 7.68 -1.22 -11.47
N ASP A 209 7.82 -0.04 -12.06
CA ASP A 209 9.00 0.82 -11.84
C ASP A 209 9.19 1.18 -10.36
N ARG A 210 8.10 1.44 -9.63
CA ARG A 210 8.13 1.69 -8.18
C ARG A 210 8.60 0.46 -7.40
N TYR A 211 8.19 -0.73 -7.82
CA TYR A 211 8.58 -1.98 -7.19
C TYR A 211 10.05 -2.30 -7.45
N ASP A 212 10.50 -2.19 -8.70
CA ASP A 212 11.91 -2.41 -9.07
C ASP A 212 12.83 -1.46 -8.30
N ASN A 213 12.45 -0.17 -8.21
CA ASN A 213 13.18 0.80 -7.39
C ASN A 213 13.14 0.46 -5.90
N PHE A 214 12.01 -0.03 -5.38
CA PHE A 214 11.91 -0.46 -3.99
C PHE A 214 12.83 -1.64 -3.68
N ILE A 215 12.84 -2.68 -4.52
CA ILE A 215 13.72 -3.85 -4.33
C ILE A 215 15.18 -3.41 -4.40
N LYS A 216 15.56 -2.61 -5.39
CA LYS A 216 16.92 -2.10 -5.54
C LYS A 216 17.39 -1.33 -4.31
N GLU A 217 16.57 -0.41 -3.81
CA GLU A 217 16.91 0.38 -2.61
C GLU A 217 16.92 -0.48 -1.34
N TRP A 218 15.98 -1.44 -1.23
CA TRP A 218 15.93 -2.38 -0.11
C TRP A 218 17.17 -3.27 -0.05
N GLU A 219 17.62 -3.81 -1.18
CA GLU A 219 18.84 -4.61 -1.27
C GLU A 219 20.08 -3.81 -0.84
N ILE A 220 20.19 -2.54 -1.27
CA ILE A 220 21.27 -1.65 -0.83
C ILE A 220 21.22 -1.45 0.68
N HIS A 221 20.05 -1.12 1.22
CA HIS A 221 19.85 -0.91 2.64
C HIS A 221 20.18 -2.17 3.46
N TYR A 222 19.63 -3.32 3.08
CA TYR A 222 19.87 -4.60 3.76
C TYR A 222 21.35 -5.02 3.69
N SER A 223 22.00 -4.81 2.55
CA SER A 223 23.44 -5.06 2.39
C SER A 223 24.29 -4.15 3.29
N SER A 224 23.86 -2.91 3.54
CA SER A 224 24.57 -2.02 4.47
C SER A 224 24.45 -2.46 5.93
N ILE A 225 23.28 -2.97 6.34
CA ILE A 225 23.06 -3.48 7.71
C ILE A 225 23.88 -4.74 7.94
N THR A 226 23.81 -5.70 7.01
CA THR A 226 24.51 -6.99 7.14
C THR A 226 26.03 -6.83 7.12
N LYS A 227 26.58 -5.90 6.32
CA LYS A 227 28.02 -5.56 6.39
C LYS A 227 28.42 -4.96 7.73
N PHE A 228 27.59 -4.09 8.29
CA PHE A 228 27.83 -3.47 9.60
C PHE A 228 27.82 -4.52 10.74
N GLU A 229 26.95 -5.53 10.67
CA GLU A 229 26.93 -6.64 11.64
C GLU A 229 28.18 -7.51 11.54
N VAL A 230 28.63 -7.84 10.32
CA VAL A 230 29.86 -8.65 10.11
C VAL A 230 31.11 -7.91 10.60
N GLU A 231 31.23 -6.61 10.34
CA GLU A 231 32.35 -5.80 10.81
C GLU A 231 32.36 -5.67 12.34
N ASN A 232 31.20 -5.49 12.98
CA ASN A 232 31.10 -5.45 14.44
C ASN A 232 31.38 -6.79 15.13
N ILE A 233 31.01 -7.92 14.50
CA ILE A 233 31.38 -9.25 15.00
C ILE A 233 32.89 -9.45 14.89
N SER A 234 33.50 -9.07 13.76
CA SER A 234 34.95 -9.20 13.55
C SER A 234 35.79 -8.33 14.50
N ASN A 235 35.27 -7.16 14.91
CA ASN A 235 35.96 -6.28 15.85
C ASN A 235 35.78 -6.70 17.32
N ASN A 236 34.69 -7.40 17.66
CA ASN A 236 34.51 -7.95 19.01
C ASN A 236 35.31 -9.24 19.24
N GLU A 237 35.59 -10.02 18.18
CA GLU A 237 36.43 -11.21 18.28
C GLU A 237 37.94 -10.88 18.43
N SER A 238 38.38 -9.68 18.08
CA SER A 238 39.78 -9.25 18.24
C SER A 238 40.13 -8.74 19.64
N ASP A 239 39.14 -8.49 20.51
CA ASP A 239 39.36 -7.93 21.85
C ASP A 239 39.33 -8.99 22.98
N GLU A 240 38.99 -10.25 22.69
CA GLU A 240 38.99 -11.34 23.69
C GLU A 240 40.28 -12.18 23.75
N GLU A 241 41.28 -11.93 22.89
CA GLU A 241 42.59 -12.60 22.91
C GLU A 241 43.71 -11.68 23.44
N SER A 242 43.61 -11.19 24.69
CA SER A 242 44.81 -10.72 25.42
C SER A 242 44.61 -10.77 26.93
N GLY A 243 44.82 -11.95 27.51
CA GLY A 243 44.83 -12.07 28.96
C GLY A 243 45.05 -13.48 29.45
N GLU A 244 46.24 -14.03 29.24
CA GLU A 244 46.91 -14.96 30.16
C GLU A 244 48.30 -15.27 29.60
N ASP A 245 49.34 -14.75 30.28
CA ASP A 245 50.60 -15.44 30.61
C ASP A 245 51.70 -14.40 30.90
N GLU A 246 51.85 -14.03 32.18
CA GLU A 246 53.16 -13.61 32.71
C GLU A 246 53.44 -14.42 33.98
N GLU A 247 54.51 -15.23 33.89
CA GLU A 247 55.22 -15.92 34.98
C GLU A 247 55.84 -14.94 36.00
#